data_AF-A0A8T3BDB8-F1
#
_entry.id   AF-A0A8T3BDB8-F1
#
_cell.length_a   1.000
_cell.length_b   1.000
_cell.length_c   1.000
_cell.angle_alpha   90.00
_cell.angle_beta   90.00
_cell.angle_gamma   90.00
#
_symmetry.space_group_name_H-M   'P 1'
#
loop_
_entity.id
_entity.type
_entity.pdbx_description
1 polymer ?
#
loop_
_entity_poly.entity_id
_entity_poly.type
_entity_poly.pdbx_seq_one_letter_code
_entity_poly.pdbx_strand_id
1 'polypeptide(L)'
;MDPFSSSSSSLSSGASGSSGPSAEAMMDQLKAQLAQAYAEEFLETVRSKCFEKCITKPGSSLSGSESSCISRCVERYIEATGIIGRALFSSPR
;
A
#
# COMPACT_ATOMS: atom_id res chain seq x y z
N MET A 1 -35.24 -16.67 25.11
CA MET A 1 -34.98 -17.60 23.99
C MET A 1 -33.48 -17.75 23.89
N ASP A 2 -33.03 -18.99 24.05
CA ASP A 2 -31.75 -19.38 24.64
C ASP A 2 -30.57 -19.43 23.66
N PRO A 3 -29.35 -19.05 24.09
CA PRO A 3 -28.11 -19.23 23.35
C PRO A 3 -27.43 -20.54 23.77
N PHE A 4 -27.86 -21.69 23.24
CA PHE A 4 -27.06 -22.92 23.36
C PHE A 4 -27.45 -23.96 22.29
N SER A 5 -26.56 -24.19 21.31
CA SER A 5 -26.42 -25.52 20.72
C SER A 5 -24.94 -25.78 20.48
N SER A 6 -24.45 -26.75 21.23
CA SER A 6 -23.06 -27.15 21.38
C SER A 6 -22.42 -27.64 20.10
N SER A 7 -21.12 -27.42 19.95
CA SER A 7 -20.22 -28.44 19.44
C SER A 7 -18.92 -28.37 20.22
N SER A 8 -18.74 -29.38 21.06
CA SER A 8 -17.61 -29.63 21.93
C SER A 8 -16.33 -29.79 21.10
N SER A 9 -15.27 -29.09 21.46
CA SER A 9 -13.91 -29.42 21.07
C SER A 9 -12.97 -29.06 22.22
N SER A 10 -12.77 -30.08 23.06
CA SER A 10 -11.64 -30.35 23.94
C SER A 10 -10.66 -29.20 24.21
N LEU A 11 -10.78 -28.61 25.40
CA LEU A 11 -9.74 -27.84 26.05
C LEU A 11 -8.68 -28.84 26.57
N SER A 12 -7.62 -29.05 25.80
CA SER A 12 -6.38 -29.66 26.30
C SER A 12 -5.40 -28.54 26.60
N SER A 13 -5.24 -28.24 27.88
CA SER A 13 -4.16 -27.41 28.39
C SER A 13 -2.81 -28.05 28.06
N GLY A 14 -1.96 -27.30 27.35
CA GLY A 14 -0.58 -27.67 27.06
C GLY A 14 0.28 -26.41 27.05
N ALA A 15 1.06 -26.24 28.10
CA ALA A 15 1.99 -25.14 28.28
C ALA A 15 3.15 -25.20 27.26
N SER A 16 3.72 -24.01 27.02
CA SER A 16 5.12 -23.78 26.64
C SER A 16 5.55 -24.15 25.23
N GLY A 17 5.71 -23.12 24.42
CA GLY A 17 6.51 -23.12 23.20
C GLY A 17 6.66 -21.69 22.70
N SER A 18 7.41 -20.86 23.41
CA SER A 18 7.83 -19.56 22.88
C SER A 18 8.84 -19.78 21.76
N SER A 19 8.37 -20.19 20.59
CA SER A 19 9.09 -19.94 19.36
C SER A 19 8.94 -18.45 19.11
N GLY A 20 9.92 -17.65 19.52
CA GLY A 20 9.99 -16.26 19.07
C GLY A 20 9.80 -16.20 17.55
N PRO A 21 9.22 -15.13 17.00
CA PRO A 21 8.95 -15.05 15.56
C PRO A 21 10.24 -15.42 14.80
N SER A 22 10.15 -16.42 13.92
CA SER A 22 11.31 -16.86 13.12
C SER A 22 11.87 -15.64 12.37
N ALA A 23 13.19 -15.54 12.24
CA ALA A 23 13.84 -14.38 11.64
C ALA A 23 13.27 -14.05 10.25
N GLU A 24 12.85 -15.07 9.51
CA GLU A 24 12.17 -14.98 8.22
C GLU A 24 10.81 -14.28 8.33
N ALA A 25 9.99 -14.65 9.33
CA ALA A 25 8.69 -14.00 9.57
C ALA A 25 8.86 -12.53 9.97
N MET A 26 9.91 -12.20 10.74
CA MET A 26 10.23 -10.81 11.07
C MET A 26 10.69 -10.03 9.83
N MET A 27 11.51 -10.62 8.96
CA MET A 27 11.96 -10.00 7.71
C MET A 27 10.79 -9.73 6.76
N ASP A 28 9.84 -10.64 6.65
CA ASP A 28 8.67 -10.45 5.79
C ASP A 28 7.73 -9.37 6.34
N GLN A 29 7.57 -9.29 7.66
CA GLN A 29 6.84 -8.19 8.29
C GLN A 29 7.54 -6.84 8.09
N LEU A 30 8.88 -6.80 8.10
CA LEU A 30 9.66 -5.60 7.82
C LEU A 30 9.47 -5.15 6.37
N LYS A 31 9.55 -6.07 5.39
CA LYS A 31 9.32 -5.76 3.97
C LYS A 31 7.91 -5.21 3.74
N ALA A 32 6.90 -5.80 4.37
CA ALA A 32 5.52 -5.35 4.26
C ALA A 32 5.36 -3.90 4.78
N GLN A 33 5.97 -3.59 5.93
CA GLN A 33 5.97 -2.23 6.49
C GLN A 33 6.69 -1.24 5.57
N LEU A 34 7.84 -1.61 5.01
CA LEU A 34 8.57 -0.77 4.06
C LEU A 34 7.74 -0.51 2.80
N ALA A 35 7.10 -1.54 2.25
CA ALA A 35 6.24 -1.41 1.08
C ALA A 35 5.02 -0.51 1.36
N GLN A 36 4.43 -0.61 2.56
CA GLN A 36 3.35 0.27 2.98
C GLN A 36 3.80 1.73 3.07
N ALA A 37 4.91 1.99 3.78
CA ALA A 37 5.44 3.34 3.92
C ALA A 37 5.77 3.97 2.56
N TYR A 38 6.38 3.19 1.66
CA TYR A 38 6.64 3.63 0.29
C TYR A 38 5.34 3.94 -0.48
N ALA A 39 4.30 3.11 -0.34
CA ALA A 39 3.02 3.35 -0.99
C ALA A 39 2.35 4.64 -0.48
N GLU A 40 2.41 4.91 0.82
CA GLU A 40 1.88 6.15 1.41
C GLU A 40 2.61 7.39 0.88
N GLU A 41 3.95 7.37 0.86
CA GLU A 41 4.75 8.47 0.33
C GLU A 41 4.50 8.69 -1.17
N PHE A 42 4.40 7.59 -1.93
CA PHE A 42 4.09 7.64 -3.35
C PHE A 42 2.71 8.27 -3.60
N LEU A 43 1.69 7.86 -2.85
CA LEU A 43 0.34 8.40 -2.96
C LEU A 43 0.30 9.89 -2.61
N GLU A 44 1.00 10.32 -1.56
CA GLU A 44 1.10 11.74 -1.20
C GLU A 44 1.75 12.55 -2.33
N THR A 45 2.84 12.03 -2.89
CA THR A 45 3.58 12.69 -3.97
C THR A 45 2.73 12.79 -5.24
N VAL A 46 2.10 11.69 -5.66
CA VAL A 46 1.22 11.66 -6.85
C VAL A 46 0.04 12.60 -6.65
N ARG A 47 -0.58 12.60 -5.46
CA ARG A 47 -1.68 13.51 -5.13
C ARG A 47 -1.23 14.97 -5.31
N SER A 48 -0.12 15.35 -4.70
CA SER A 48 0.40 16.72 -4.78
C SER A 48 0.71 17.13 -6.22
N LYS A 49 1.44 16.30 -6.97
CA LYS A 49 1.84 16.59 -8.35
C LYS A 49 0.65 16.66 -9.30
N CYS A 50 -0.26 15.70 -9.23
CA CYS A 50 -1.43 15.71 -10.11
C CYS A 50 -2.42 16.80 -9.73
N PHE A 51 -2.54 17.17 -8.45
CA PHE A 51 -3.34 18.33 -8.05
C PHE A 51 -2.77 19.62 -8.66
N GLU A 52 -1.48 19.89 -8.47
CA GLU A 52 -0.82 21.10 -9.00
C GLU A 52 -0.93 21.20 -10.52
N LYS A 53 -0.83 20.07 -11.23
CA LYS A 53 -0.87 20.07 -12.71
C LYS A 53 -2.27 20.10 -13.30
N CYS A 54 -3.24 19.45 -12.66
CA CYS A 54 -4.56 19.26 -13.27
C CYS A 54 -5.63 20.18 -12.70
N ILE A 55 -5.54 20.62 -11.45
CA ILE A 55 -6.58 21.44 -10.82
C ILE A 55 -6.29 22.92 -11.03
N THR A 56 -6.97 23.51 -12.01
CA THR A 56 -6.80 24.93 -12.35
C THR A 56 -7.77 25.83 -11.60
N LYS A 57 -8.93 25.30 -11.20
CA LYS A 57 -9.95 26.04 -10.47
C LYS A 57 -10.54 25.15 -9.37
N PRO A 58 -10.02 25.21 -8.13
CA PRO A 58 -10.49 24.35 -7.05
C PRO A 58 -11.98 24.59 -6.79
N GLY A 59 -12.72 23.51 -6.61
CA GLY A 59 -14.15 23.52 -6.34
C GLY A 59 -14.60 22.19 -5.72
N SER A 60 -15.89 22.08 -5.43
CA SER A 60 -16.46 20.87 -4.80
C SER A 60 -16.57 19.66 -5.75
N SER A 61 -16.22 19.83 -7.02
CA SER A 61 -16.30 18.78 -8.03
C SER A 61 -15.26 19.01 -9.12
N LEU A 62 -14.83 17.94 -9.75
CA LEU A 62 -13.93 17.99 -10.90
C LEU A 62 -14.72 18.19 -12.18
N SER A 63 -14.25 19.08 -13.05
CA SER A 63 -14.70 19.12 -14.43
C SER A 63 -14.28 17.84 -15.19
N GLY A 64 -14.89 17.60 -16.35
CA GLY A 64 -14.52 16.47 -17.21
C GLY A 64 -13.06 16.55 -17.68
N SER A 65 -12.56 17.76 -17.92
CA SER A 65 -11.16 18.00 -18.30
C SER A 65 -10.19 17.72 -17.16
N GLU A 66 -10.51 18.16 -15.92
CA GLU A 66 -9.70 17.89 -14.74
C GLU A 66 -9.64 16.39 -14.43
N SER A 67 -10.78 15.70 -14.52
CA SER A 67 -10.87 14.24 -14.32
C SER A 67 -10.02 13.48 -15.35
N SER A 68 -10.11 13.87 -16.62
CA SER A 68 -9.31 13.28 -17.69
C SER A 68 -7.82 13.55 -17.51
N CYS A 69 -7.45 14.76 -17.05
CA CYS A 69 -6.07 15.11 -16.75
C CYS A 69 -5.52 14.27 -15.60
N ILE A 70 -6.24 14.12 -14.49
CA ILE A 70 -5.81 13.33 -13.33
C ILE A 70 -5.55 11.88 -13.72
N SER A 71 -6.48 11.26 -14.45
CA SER A 71 -6.31 9.87 -14.91
C SER A 71 -5.00 9.67 -15.67
N ARG A 72 -4.71 10.56 -16.64
CA ARG A 72 -3.46 10.55 -17.39
C ARG A 72 -2.24 10.86 -16.52
N CYS A 73 -2.35 11.81 -15.60
CA CYS A 73 -1.27 12.20 -14.72
C CYS A 73 -0.79 11.04 -13.87
N VAL A 74 -1.72 10.32 -13.23
CA VAL A 74 -1.41 9.16 -12.38
C VAL A 74 -0.76 8.05 -13.21
N GLU A 75 -1.34 7.69 -14.35
CA GLU A 75 -0.81 6.65 -15.24
C GLU A 75 0.63 6.96 -15.67
N ARG A 76 0.90 8.21 -16.10
CA ARG A 76 2.24 8.64 -16.50
C ARG A 76 3.22 8.68 -15.35
N TYR A 77 2.78 9.05 -14.15
CA TYR A 77 3.65 9.08 -12.98
C TYR A 77 4.08 7.66 -12.57
N ILE A 78 3.15 6.70 -12.59
CA ILE A 78 3.46 5.28 -12.35
C ILE A 78 4.43 4.74 -13.40
N GLU A 79 4.17 5.01 -14.67
CA GLU A 79 5.04 4.58 -15.79
C GLU A 79 6.47 5.13 -15.62
N ALA A 80 6.60 6.44 -15.40
CA ALA A 80 7.88 7.10 -15.19
C ALA A 80 8.61 6.54 -13.97
N THR A 81 7.91 6.32 -12.86
CA THR A 81 8.48 5.73 -11.64
C THR A 81 9.01 4.32 -11.91
N GLY A 82 8.31 3.51 -12.70
CA GLY A 82 8.77 2.19 -13.11
C GLY A 82 10.02 2.23 -14.00
N ILE A 83 10.11 3.18 -14.94
CA ILE A 83 11.30 3.37 -15.78
C ILE A 83 12.50 3.77 -14.93
N ILE A 84 12.33 4.76 -14.05
CA ILE A 84 13.37 5.24 -13.14
C ILE A 84 13.81 4.12 -12.20
N GLY A 85 12.86 3.39 -11.60
CA GLY A 85 13.17 2.25 -10.72
C GLY A 85 14.02 1.21 -11.43
N ARG A 86 13.63 0.79 -12.65
CA ARG A 86 14.47 -0.12 -13.44
C ARG A 86 15.85 0.46 -13.70
N ALA A 87 15.97 1.73 -14.11
CA ALA A 87 17.27 2.34 -14.38
C ALA A 87 18.17 2.39 -13.13
N LEU A 88 17.61 2.71 -11.96
CA LEU A 88 18.34 2.77 -10.70
C LEU A 88 18.86 1.39 -10.26
N PHE A 89 18.08 0.32 -10.45
CA PHE A 89 18.44 -1.03 -10.00
C PHE A 89 19.11 -1.90 -11.09
N SER A 90 19.02 -1.50 -12.37
CA SER A 90 19.63 -2.24 -13.50
C SER A 90 21.01 -1.70 -13.88
N SER A 91 21.43 -0.55 -13.35
CA SER A 91 22.77 -0.02 -13.64
C SER A 91 23.78 -0.68 -12.69
N PRO A 92 24.70 -1.54 -13.18
CA PRO A 92 25.81 -1.99 -12.38
C PRO A 92 26.72 -0.78 -12.13
N ARG A 93 26.99 -0.49 -10.86
CA ARG A 93 28.18 0.29 -10.52
C ARG A 93 29.40 -0.62 -10.58
#